data_AF-A0A1T4NR10-F1
#
_entry.id   AF-A0A1T4NR10-F1
#
_cell.length_a   1.000
_cell.length_b   1.000
_cell.length_c   1.000
_cell.angle_alpha   90.00
_cell.angle_beta   90.00
_cell.angle_gamma   90.00
#
_symmetry.space_group_name_H-M   'P 1'
#
loop_
_entity.id
_entity.type
_entity.pdbx_description
1 polymer ?
#
loop_
_entity_poly.entity_id
_entity_poly.type
_entity_poly.pdbx_seq_one_letter_code
_entity_poly.pdbx_strand_id
1 'polypeptide(L)'
;MEKVLPILKTEEKFMENVKSMELAEALFQKNCIKVEKAFFGLKTKVSYVPTNSPVVGLYLEYDSDVGNQIKQLVSAEWKNLKNEKAPDDCPNGHYRLAICFSKDRQFVALQLSQYVDFEYHPISEIRFAEGSTAETVLRVFMK
;
A
#
# COMPACT_ATOMS: atom_id res chain seq x y z
N MET A 1 8.64 -32.18 9.91
CA MET A 1 8.87 -30.77 10.27
C MET A 1 9.10 -30.01 8.97
N GLU A 2 8.01 -29.54 8.39
CA GLU A 2 8.01 -28.82 7.13
C GLU A 2 8.57 -27.41 7.38
N LYS A 3 9.62 -27.04 6.63
CA LYS A 3 10.23 -25.71 6.71
C LYS A 3 9.22 -24.70 6.18
N VAL A 4 8.56 -23.97 7.09
CA VAL A 4 7.89 -22.71 6.76
C VAL A 4 9.01 -21.70 6.42
N LEU A 5 9.43 -21.69 5.16
CA LEU A 5 10.26 -20.61 4.63
C LEU A 5 9.41 -19.34 4.58
N PRO A 6 9.92 -18.20 5.07
CA PRO A 6 9.10 -17.09 5.54
C PRO A 6 8.50 -16.33 4.35
N ILE A 7 7.17 -16.16 4.39
CA ILE A 7 6.36 -15.33 3.48
C ILE A 7 7.00 -13.93 3.27
N LEU A 8 7.72 -13.43 4.28
CA LEU A 8 8.44 -12.15 4.27
C LEU A 8 9.55 -12.01 3.20
N LYS A 9 10.18 -13.10 2.73
CA LYS A 9 11.27 -13.01 1.73
C LYS A 9 10.75 -12.76 0.31
N THR A 10 9.52 -13.16 0.02
CA THR A 10 8.91 -12.97 -1.30
C THR A 10 8.39 -11.54 -1.45
N GLU A 11 7.89 -10.93 -0.36
CA GLU A 11 7.39 -9.55 -0.33
C GLU A 11 8.48 -8.50 -0.61
N GLU A 12 9.73 -8.70 -0.17
CA GLU A 12 10.81 -7.72 -0.39
C GLU A 12 11.16 -7.48 -1.86
N LYS A 13 10.90 -8.46 -2.75
CA LYS A 13 11.19 -8.33 -4.20
C LYS A 13 10.21 -7.39 -4.92
N PHE A 14 9.03 -7.18 -4.35
CA PHE A 14 7.97 -6.31 -4.91
C PHE A 14 7.86 -4.98 -4.16
N MET A 15 8.82 -4.69 -3.27
CA MET A 15 8.83 -3.42 -2.56
C MET A 15 9.33 -2.31 -3.46
N GLU A 16 8.50 -1.29 -3.59
CA GLU A 16 8.76 -0.09 -4.35
C GLU A 16 9.47 0.96 -3.50
N ASN A 17 10.21 1.81 -4.18
CA ASN A 17 10.72 3.01 -3.54
C ASN A 17 9.56 3.96 -3.29
N VAL A 18 9.17 4.13 -2.02
CA VAL A 18 8.06 5.00 -1.62
C VAL A 18 8.14 6.39 -2.26
N LYS A 19 9.35 6.94 -2.45
CA LYS A 19 9.53 8.28 -3.04
C LYS A 19 9.12 8.39 -4.51
N SER A 20 9.06 7.28 -5.25
CA SER A 20 8.68 7.24 -6.68
C SER A 20 7.23 6.85 -6.90
N MET A 21 6.46 6.63 -5.84
CA MET A 21 5.04 6.27 -5.94
C MET A 21 4.16 7.51 -6.07
N GLU A 22 3.02 7.36 -6.74
CA GLU A 22 2.01 8.42 -6.95
C GLU A 22 1.57 9.10 -5.65
N LEU A 23 1.46 8.33 -4.56
CA LEU A 23 0.99 8.83 -3.26
C LEU A 23 2.08 9.46 -2.38
N ALA A 24 3.34 9.50 -2.84
CA ALA A 24 4.50 9.90 -2.03
C ALA A 24 4.39 11.33 -1.48
N GLU A 25 3.97 12.27 -2.33
CA GLU A 25 3.88 13.68 -1.94
C GLU A 25 2.88 13.88 -0.79
N ALA A 26 1.67 13.32 -0.94
CA ALA A 26 0.64 13.39 0.09
C ALA A 26 1.05 12.64 1.37
N LEU A 27 1.74 11.50 1.23
CA LEU A 27 2.27 10.75 2.36
C LEU A 27 3.28 11.56 3.18
N PHE A 28 4.21 12.25 2.51
CA PHE A 28 5.27 13.01 3.17
C PHE A 28 4.78 14.26 3.90
N GLN A 29 3.58 14.74 3.58
CA GLN A 29 2.95 15.85 4.28
C GLN A 29 2.25 15.42 5.58
N LYS A 30 2.15 14.12 5.88
CA LYS A 30 1.49 13.62 7.11
C LYS A 30 2.42 13.78 8.32
N ASN A 31 1.93 14.40 9.40
CA ASN A 31 2.68 14.58 10.64
C ASN A 31 3.10 13.25 11.30
N CYS A 32 2.40 12.15 11.02
CA CYS A 32 2.74 10.81 11.50
C CYS A 32 3.82 10.12 10.66
N ILE A 33 4.36 10.79 9.64
CA ILE A 33 5.41 10.29 8.76
C ILE A 33 6.67 11.12 8.92
N LYS A 34 7.79 10.44 9.12
CA LYS A 34 9.12 11.03 9.15
C LYS A 34 9.84 10.70 7.85
N VAL A 35 10.40 11.72 7.20
CA VAL A 35 11.24 11.56 6.02
C VAL A 35 12.65 12.05 6.35
N GLU A 36 13.63 11.15 6.21
CA GLU A 36 15.03 11.44 6.51
C GLU A 36 15.89 11.14 5.29
N LYS A 37 16.88 12.00 5.04
CA LYS A 37 17.94 11.71 4.07
C LYS A 37 19.03 10.89 4.76
N ALA A 38 19.43 9.79 4.14
CA ALA A 38 20.53 8.92 4.58
C ALA A 38 21.61 8.84 3.51
N PHE A 39 22.82 8.40 3.89
CA PHE A 39 23.98 8.27 2.99
C PHE A 39 24.23 9.52 2.13
N PHE A 40 24.48 10.67 2.78
CA PHE A 40 24.74 11.95 2.08
C PHE A 40 23.65 12.37 1.07
N GLY A 41 22.39 11.95 1.29
CA GLY A 41 21.27 12.29 0.41
C GLY A 41 21.00 11.29 -0.71
N LEU A 42 21.77 10.20 -0.80
CA LEU A 42 21.57 9.15 -1.80
C LEU A 42 20.36 8.26 -1.50
N LYS A 43 19.95 8.18 -0.23
CA LYS A 43 18.80 7.37 0.20
C LYS A 43 17.80 8.23 0.97
N THR A 44 16.52 7.96 0.76
CA THR A 44 15.43 8.50 1.57
C THR A 44 14.92 7.38 2.45
N LYS A 45 14.89 7.62 3.76
CA LYS A 45 14.26 6.74 4.74
C LYS A 45 12.91 7.35 5.12
N VAL A 46 11.87 6.54 5.05
CA VAL A 46 10.52 6.92 5.46
C VAL A 46 10.15 6.04 6.65
N SER A 47 9.67 6.63 7.74
CA SER A 47 9.21 5.87 8.92
C SER A 47 7.92 6.45 9.50
N TYR A 48 7.13 5.56 10.10
CA TYR A 48 5.94 5.91 10.86
C TYR A 48 6.36 6.37 12.26
N VAL A 49 6.06 7.61 12.59
CA VAL A 49 6.58 8.31 13.80
C VAL A 49 6.25 7.57 15.10
N PRO A 50 5.00 7.12 15.35
CA PRO A 50 4.62 6.55 16.65
C PRO A 50 5.43 5.31 17.07
N THR A 51 5.89 4.51 16.11
CA THR A 51 6.66 3.28 16.39
C THR A 51 8.07 3.29 15.80
N ASN A 52 8.42 4.35 15.06
CA ASN A 52 9.63 4.44 14.25
C ASN A 52 9.80 3.30 13.22
N SER A 53 8.71 2.61 12.89
CA SER A 53 8.71 1.49 11.96
C SER A 53 8.93 1.97 10.52
N PRO A 54 9.79 1.30 9.72
CA PRO A 54 10.01 1.67 8.32
C PRO A 54 8.71 1.60 7.51
N VAL A 55 8.47 2.60 6.67
CA VAL A 55 7.38 2.60 5.68
C VAL A 55 7.93 2.12 4.34
N VAL A 56 7.24 1.15 3.75
CA VAL A 56 7.56 0.54 2.46
C VAL A 56 6.37 0.65 1.51
N GLY A 57 6.62 0.59 0.22
CA GLY A 57 5.60 0.67 -0.82
C GLY A 57 5.46 -0.63 -1.59
N LEU A 58 4.28 -0.91 -2.15
CA LEU A 58 4.07 -1.94 -3.16
C LEU A 58 2.90 -1.57 -4.08
N TYR A 59 2.81 -2.25 -5.22
CA TYR A 59 1.66 -2.19 -6.12
C TYR A 59 0.99 -3.55 -6.20
N LEU A 60 -0.34 -3.57 -6.11
CA LEU A 60 -1.17 -4.71 -6.49
C LEU A 60 -1.93 -4.35 -7.76
N GLU A 61 -1.92 -5.24 -8.74
CA GLU A 61 -2.61 -5.02 -10.01
C GLU A 61 -3.82 -5.93 -10.13
N TYR A 62 -4.87 -5.46 -10.80
CA TYR A 62 -6.12 -6.17 -10.92
C TYR A 62 -6.68 -6.03 -12.34
N ASP A 63 -7.32 -7.09 -12.82
CA ASP A 63 -8.00 -7.06 -14.12
C ASP A 63 -9.26 -6.16 -14.10
N SER A 64 -9.90 -6.05 -15.25
CA SER A 64 -11.12 -5.24 -15.37
C SER A 64 -12.35 -5.87 -14.73
N ASP A 65 -12.37 -7.19 -14.58
CA ASP A 65 -13.52 -7.94 -14.07
C ASP A 65 -13.68 -7.70 -12.57
N VAL A 66 -12.56 -7.57 -11.85
CA VAL A 66 -12.55 -7.28 -10.40
C VAL A 66 -12.33 -5.81 -10.05
N GLY A 67 -12.02 -4.94 -11.01
CA GLY A 67 -11.70 -3.52 -10.78
C GLY A 67 -12.78 -2.74 -10.01
N ASN A 68 -14.06 -2.98 -10.32
CA ASN A 68 -15.19 -2.38 -9.60
C ASN A 68 -15.26 -2.84 -8.14
N GLN A 69 -14.96 -4.12 -7.86
CA GLN A 69 -14.92 -4.65 -6.50
C GLN A 69 -13.77 -4.02 -5.71
N ILE A 70 -12.59 -3.87 -6.31
CA ILE A 70 -11.46 -3.18 -5.68
C ILE A 70 -11.80 -1.72 -5.38
N LYS A 71 -12.43 -1.01 -6.32
CA LYS A 71 -12.89 0.37 -6.11
C LYS A 71 -13.85 0.48 -4.92
N GLN A 72 -14.78 -0.47 -4.78
CA GLN A 72 -15.70 -0.53 -3.65
C GLN A 72 -14.95 -0.77 -2.32
N LEU A 73 -14.04 -1.74 -2.27
CA LEU A 73 -13.24 -2.03 -1.08
C LEU A 73 -12.38 -0.84 -0.65
N VAL A 74 -11.72 -0.18 -1.60
CA VAL A 74 -10.89 1.02 -1.37
C VAL A 74 -11.73 2.20 -0.87
N SER A 75 -12.99 2.30 -1.29
CA SER A 75 -13.89 3.40 -0.92
C SER A 75 -14.76 3.11 0.31
N ALA A 76 -14.81 1.86 0.77
CA ALA A 76 -15.65 1.44 1.88
C ALA A 76 -15.20 2.06 3.21
N GLU A 77 -16.14 2.31 4.13
CA GLU A 77 -15.77 2.67 5.50
C GLU A 77 -14.94 1.56 6.14
N TRP A 78 -13.86 1.92 6.84
CA TRP A 78 -12.92 0.95 7.42
C TRP A 78 -13.58 -0.07 8.35
N LYS A 79 -14.63 0.34 9.06
CA LYS A 79 -15.39 -0.55 9.95
C LYS A 79 -16.08 -1.71 9.22
N ASN A 80 -16.35 -1.55 7.92
CA ASN A 80 -17.04 -2.54 7.10
C ASN A 80 -16.06 -3.55 6.47
N LEU A 81 -14.75 -3.34 6.58
CA LEU A 81 -13.73 -4.18 5.92
C LEU A 81 -13.33 -5.43 6.70
N LYS A 82 -13.81 -5.60 7.94
CA LYS A 82 -13.29 -6.61 8.88
C LYS A 82 -13.34 -8.06 8.37
N ASN A 83 -14.33 -8.38 7.54
CA ASN A 83 -14.53 -9.72 6.99
C ASN A 83 -14.34 -9.77 5.47
N GLU A 84 -13.86 -8.68 4.88
CA GLU A 84 -13.64 -8.59 3.44
C GLU A 84 -12.29 -9.15 3.05
N LYS A 85 -12.19 -9.60 1.79
CA LYS A 85 -10.93 -10.01 1.20
C LYS A 85 -10.90 -9.54 -0.24
N ALA A 86 -9.81 -8.89 -0.63
CA ALA A 86 -9.60 -8.54 -2.02
C ALA A 86 -9.42 -9.83 -2.86
N PRO A 87 -9.91 -9.83 -4.11
CA PRO A 87 -9.53 -10.81 -5.13
C PRO A 87 -8.01 -11.00 -5.23
N ASP A 88 -7.58 -12.10 -5.85
CA ASP A 88 -6.15 -12.28 -6.17
C ASP A 88 -5.70 -11.19 -7.15
N ASP A 89 -4.48 -10.72 -6.98
CA ASP A 89 -3.85 -9.79 -7.90
C ASP A 89 -3.49 -10.49 -9.23
N CYS A 90 -3.45 -9.71 -10.29
CA CYS A 90 -3.17 -10.16 -11.65
C CYS A 90 -2.10 -9.24 -12.28
N PRO A 91 -0.93 -9.78 -12.68
CA PRO A 91 0.09 -8.99 -13.35
C PRO A 91 -0.42 -8.35 -14.65
N ASN A 92 -0.03 -7.11 -14.92
CA ASN A 92 -0.47 -6.28 -16.03
C ASN A 92 -1.97 -5.94 -15.99
N GLY A 93 -2.52 -5.80 -14.78
CA GLY A 93 -3.90 -5.43 -14.55
C GLY A 93 -4.22 -3.99 -14.99
N HIS A 94 -5.45 -3.76 -15.43
CA HIS A 94 -5.96 -2.43 -15.79
C HIS A 94 -6.19 -1.52 -14.59
N TYR A 95 -6.18 -2.08 -13.37
CA TYR A 95 -6.25 -1.34 -12.13
C TYR A 95 -4.99 -1.58 -11.32
N ARG A 96 -4.48 -0.54 -10.68
CA ARG A 96 -3.29 -0.60 -9.83
C ARG A 96 -3.60 0.05 -8.49
N LEU A 97 -3.49 -0.73 -7.42
CA LEU A 97 -3.60 -0.26 -6.05
C LEU A 97 -2.19 0.02 -5.51
N ALA A 98 -1.89 1.30 -5.33
CA ALA A 98 -0.71 1.76 -4.62
C ALA A 98 -0.92 1.59 -3.12
N ILE A 99 -0.01 0.90 -2.43
CA ILE A 99 -0.06 0.73 -0.97
C ILE A 99 1.28 1.16 -0.38
N CYS A 100 1.28 2.10 0.56
CA CYS A 100 2.42 2.36 1.44
C CYS A 100 2.04 2.03 2.88
N PHE A 101 2.85 1.23 3.56
CA PHE A 101 2.53 0.76 4.91
C PHE A 101 3.77 0.65 5.77
N SER A 102 3.60 0.78 7.09
CA SER A 102 4.69 0.53 8.03
C SER A 102 4.90 -0.97 8.23
N LYS A 103 6.15 -1.43 8.38
CA LYS A 103 6.48 -2.87 8.54
C LYS A 103 5.85 -3.54 9.75
N ASP A 104 5.41 -2.76 10.74
CA ASP A 104 4.68 -3.22 11.94
C ASP A 104 3.15 -3.18 11.75
N ARG A 105 2.68 -2.85 10.54
CA ARG A 105 1.27 -2.83 10.12
C ARG A 105 0.39 -1.85 10.90
N GLN A 106 0.98 -0.85 11.53
CA GLN A 106 0.27 0.20 12.29
C GLN A 106 -0.03 1.46 11.47
N PHE A 107 0.39 1.51 10.22
CA PHE A 107 0.10 2.60 9.30
C PHE A 107 -0.11 2.04 7.89
N VAL A 108 -1.08 2.62 7.16
CA VAL A 108 -1.27 2.38 5.73
C VAL A 108 -1.80 3.63 5.03
N ALA A 109 -1.31 3.87 3.81
CA ALA A 109 -1.84 4.78 2.82
C ALA A 109 -2.14 4.00 1.55
N LEU A 110 -3.29 4.26 0.91
CA LEU A 110 -3.71 3.55 -0.29
C LEU A 110 -4.38 4.47 -1.31
N GLN A 111 -4.17 4.17 -2.60
CA GLN A 111 -4.80 4.87 -3.72
C GLN A 111 -4.97 3.91 -4.90
N LEU A 112 -6.15 3.92 -5.51
CA LEU A 112 -6.46 3.14 -6.70
C LEU A 112 -6.34 4.01 -7.95
N SER A 113 -5.62 3.50 -8.93
CA SER A 113 -5.46 4.09 -10.26
C SER A 113 -5.93 3.12 -11.33
N GLN A 114 -6.37 3.64 -12.48
CA GLN A 114 -6.80 2.87 -13.65
C GLN A 114 -5.92 3.21 -14.85
N TYR A 115 -5.57 2.20 -15.63
CA TYR A 115 -4.83 2.34 -16.87
C TYR A 115 -5.74 2.83 -18.00
N VAL A 116 -5.53 4.05 -18.47
CA VAL A 116 -6.24 4.68 -19.59
C VAL A 116 -5.23 5.52 -20.37
N ASP A 117 -5.34 5.57 -21.70
CA ASP A 117 -4.46 6.38 -22.56
C ASP A 117 -2.95 6.16 -22.34
N PHE A 118 -2.57 4.90 -22.09
CA PHE A 118 -1.20 4.43 -21.84
C PHE A 118 -0.57 4.82 -20.50
N GLU A 119 -1.33 5.42 -19.58
CA GLU A 119 -0.87 5.83 -18.26
C GLU A 119 -1.84 5.39 -17.15
N TYR A 120 -1.37 5.32 -15.90
CA TYR A 120 -2.24 5.10 -14.74
C TYR A 120 -2.73 6.45 -14.21
N HIS A 121 -4.06 6.61 -14.12
CA HIS A 121 -4.70 7.80 -13.56
C HIS A 121 -5.43 7.46 -12.27
N PRO A 122 -5.28 8.25 -11.20
CA PRO A 122 -6.02 8.04 -9.96
C PRO A 122 -7.53 8.07 -10.17
N ILE A 123 -8.23 7.07 -9.62
CA ILE A 123 -9.70 6.96 -9.63
C ILE A 123 -10.29 6.88 -8.21
N SER A 124 -9.45 7.01 -7.19
CA SER A 124 -9.84 7.17 -5.78
C SER A 124 -9.05 8.28 -5.11
N GLU A 125 -9.59 8.79 -4.01
CA GLU A 125 -8.82 9.60 -3.06
C GLU A 125 -7.72 8.76 -2.41
N ILE A 126 -6.69 9.43 -1.89
CA ILE A 126 -5.68 8.81 -1.04
C ILE A 126 -6.28 8.66 0.35
N ARG A 127 -6.32 7.43 0.86
CA ARG A 127 -6.87 7.16 2.19
C ARG A 127 -5.79 6.66 3.13
N PHE A 128 -5.89 7.08 4.38
CA PHE A 128 -4.95 6.77 5.45
C PHE A 128 -5.65 6.01 6.58
N ALA A 129 -4.93 5.09 7.22
CA ALA A 129 -5.34 4.47 8.47
C ALA A 129 -4.14 4.25 9.39
N GLU A 130 -4.40 4.29 10.69
CA GLU A 130 -3.41 4.12 11.75
C GLU A 130 -3.89 3.06 12.77
N GLY A 131 -2.97 2.48 13.51
CA GLY A 131 -3.24 1.49 14.56
C GLY A 131 -3.91 0.21 14.04
N SER A 132 -4.85 -0.33 14.82
CA SER A 132 -5.57 -1.57 14.49
C SER A 132 -6.41 -1.49 13.20
N THR A 133 -6.78 -0.27 12.80
CA THR A 133 -7.50 -0.05 11.54
C THR A 133 -6.57 -0.29 10.36
N ALA A 134 -5.31 0.16 10.44
CA ALA A 134 -4.32 -0.10 9.40
C ALA A 134 -4.11 -1.60 9.19
N GLU A 135 -3.97 -2.36 10.29
CA GLU A 135 -3.83 -3.81 10.23
C GLU A 135 -5.05 -4.48 9.58
N THR A 136 -6.26 -4.03 9.91
CA THR A 136 -7.51 -4.53 9.31
C THR A 136 -7.54 -4.30 7.81
N VAL A 137 -7.20 -3.08 7.37
CA VAL A 137 -7.13 -2.72 5.95
C VAL A 137 -6.08 -3.57 5.22
N LEU A 138 -4.87 -3.69 5.79
CA LEU A 138 -3.79 -4.46 5.17
C LEU A 138 -4.17 -5.94 5.01
N ARG A 139 -4.91 -6.54 5.94
CA ARG A 139 -5.39 -7.93 5.83
C ARG A 139 -6.35 -8.16 4.67
N VAL A 140 -7.07 -7.13 4.21
CA VAL A 140 -7.96 -7.25 3.04
C VAL A 140 -7.15 -7.42 1.76
N PHE A 141 -6.08 -6.63 1.61
CA PHE A 141 -5.35 -6.50 0.34
C PHE A 141 -4.06 -7.32 0.28
N MET A 142 -3.39 -7.55 1.41
CA MET A 142 -2.10 -8.25 1.48
C MET A 142 -2.28 -9.63 2.10
N LYS A 143 -1.95 -10.66 1.32
CA LYS A 143 -2.14 -12.09 1.65
C LYS A 143 -0.86 -12.73 2.16
#